data_AF-A0A7J7Q353-F1
#
_entry.id   AF-A0A7J7Q353-F1
#
_cell.length_a   1.000
_cell.length_b   1.000
_cell.length_c   1.000
_cell.angle_alpha   90.00
_cell.angle_beta   90.00
_cell.angle_gamma   90.00
#
_symmetry.space_group_name_H-M   'P 1'
#
loop_
_entity.id
_entity.type
_entity.pdbx_description
1 polymer ?
#
loop_
_entity_poly.entity_id
_entity_poly.type
_entity_poly.pdbx_seq_one_letter_code
_entity_poly.pdbx_strand_id
1 'polypeptide(L)'
;MASTSDTANARMRWELENSVQNVSTDALYKFDEAEQKAIQSQKPWTKDPHYFKHVRMSALALLKIAMHARSGGSIEVMGLMQGKVQGDSFVVIDSFALPVEGTETRVNAQAEGYEYMVDFQGTTKDVGRLENIVGWYHSHPGYGCWLSGIDCSTQMLNQQYQEPWLAVVVDPVRTMASGKVEIGAFRTYPEGYKPPDEGPSEYQTIPLSKIEDFGVHAKSYYSLDVSFFKSGLDSHLLDLLWNKYWVNTLSASPLIANREFAAGQIADIAEKLEQADSQLAQGARLGRYSSADRKKGEEGPLLKICRDTTKLSAEQIKGLSSQVIKSILFNCNPRLGPPQLPQQAAAAAAGEVAAAPAAAAAEPAAAVAGEAAALAAAADGDAAMEAAPAEPDVPAAARVPDVAAGEGVAAAAAQPAAAAEQGEGAGASGGGNAQPMEI
;
A
#
# COMPACT_ATOMS: atom_id res chain seq x y z
N MET A 1 2.55 49.70 -9.46
CA MET A 1 3.65 48.74 -9.28
C MET A 1 4.08 48.82 -7.82
N ALA A 2 3.57 47.93 -6.96
CA ALA A 2 4.11 47.80 -5.61
C ALA A 2 5.45 47.08 -5.74
N SER A 3 6.50 47.67 -5.16
CA SER A 3 7.85 47.11 -5.19
C SER A 3 7.85 45.71 -4.58
N THR A 4 8.53 44.76 -5.21
CA THR A 4 8.79 43.41 -4.67
C THR A 4 9.37 43.43 -3.25
N SER A 5 9.99 44.55 -2.84
CA SER A 5 10.46 44.78 -1.46
C SER A 5 9.33 44.87 -0.43
N ASP A 6 8.18 45.44 -0.78
CA ASP A 6 7.09 45.66 0.18
C ASP A 6 6.35 44.35 0.50
N THR A 7 6.19 43.48 -0.50
CA THR A 7 5.64 42.12 -0.32
C THR A 7 6.57 41.23 0.51
N ALA A 8 7.89 41.33 0.32
CA ALA A 8 8.86 40.58 1.10
C ALA A 8 8.89 41.03 2.57
N ASN A 9 8.85 42.35 2.81
CA ASN A 9 8.81 42.93 4.14
C ASN A 9 7.50 42.64 4.86
N ALA A 10 6.36 42.66 4.16
CA ALA A 10 5.06 42.28 4.73
C ALA A 10 5.02 40.80 5.14
N ARG A 11 5.61 39.91 4.32
CA ARG A 11 5.73 38.49 4.63
C ARG A 11 6.61 38.24 5.86
N MET A 12 7.79 38.85 5.91
CA MET A 12 8.70 38.74 7.08
C MET A 12 8.06 39.23 8.38
N ARG A 13 7.30 40.33 8.33
CA ARG A 13 6.61 40.88 9.51
C ARG A 13 5.54 39.92 10.01
N TRP A 14 4.74 39.37 9.10
CA TRP A 14 3.73 38.36 9.43
C TRP A 14 4.35 37.08 10.01
N GLU A 15 5.43 36.59 9.40
CA GLU A 15 6.17 35.41 9.89
C GLU A 15 6.69 35.61 11.31
N LEU A 16 7.25 36.79 11.61
CA LEU A 16 7.75 37.15 12.94
C LEU A 16 6.62 37.28 13.98
N GLU A 17 5.54 37.98 13.63
CA GLU A 17 4.39 38.21 14.53
C GLU A 17 3.62 36.92 14.87
N ASN A 18 3.64 35.93 13.97
CA ASN A 18 2.95 34.66 14.15
C ASN A 18 3.88 33.52 14.61
N SER A 19 5.12 33.84 15.00
CA SER A 19 6.11 32.83 15.43
C SER A 19 6.28 31.69 14.42
N VAL A 20 6.22 32.01 13.12
CA VAL A 20 6.33 31.04 12.03
C VAL A 20 7.77 30.53 12.02
N GLN A 21 7.97 29.32 12.51
CA GLN A 21 9.30 28.70 12.52
C GLN A 21 9.67 28.31 11.09
N ASN A 22 10.69 28.98 10.54
CA ASN A 22 11.29 28.65 9.26
C ASN A 22 12.25 27.47 9.44
N VAL A 23 11.71 26.31 9.83
CA VAL A 23 12.51 25.08 9.93
C VAL A 23 12.78 24.63 8.50
N SER A 24 14.02 24.79 8.05
CA SER A 24 14.46 24.22 6.78
C SER A 24 14.23 22.70 6.82
N THR A 25 13.25 22.22 6.06
CA THR A 25 12.96 20.79 5.90
C THR A 25 14.16 20.04 5.33
N ASP A 26 15.09 20.74 4.68
CA ASP A 26 16.34 20.20 4.15
C ASP A 26 17.27 19.67 5.26
N ALA A 27 17.13 20.14 6.50
CA ALA A 27 17.90 19.63 7.63
C ALA A 27 17.67 18.14 7.89
N LEU A 28 16.47 17.62 7.56
CA LEU A 28 16.15 16.20 7.72
C LEU A 28 16.98 15.31 6.80
N TYR A 29 17.43 15.82 5.65
CA TYR A 29 18.26 15.09 4.68
C TYR A 29 19.74 15.04 5.05
N LYS A 30 20.19 15.79 6.06
CA LYS A 30 21.60 15.73 6.49
C LYS A 30 21.85 14.45 7.27
N PHE A 31 22.85 13.66 6.88
CA PHE A 31 23.23 12.46 7.60
C PHE A 31 24.45 12.72 8.52
N ASP A 32 24.33 12.36 9.79
CA ASP A 32 25.44 12.38 10.76
C ASP A 32 25.70 10.96 11.26
N GLU A 33 26.80 10.37 10.80
CA GLU A 33 27.17 9.00 11.13
C GLU A 33 27.53 8.83 12.61
N ALA A 34 28.17 9.84 13.22
CA ALA A 34 28.57 9.79 14.62
C ALA A 34 27.34 9.83 15.54
N GLU A 35 26.35 10.67 15.21
CA GLU A 35 25.07 10.71 15.91
C GLU A 35 24.34 9.36 15.83
N GLN A 36 24.21 8.80 14.62
CA GLN A 36 23.52 7.53 14.44
C GLN A 36 24.21 6.38 15.16
N LYS A 37 25.56 6.32 15.13
CA LYS A 37 26.33 5.32 15.87
C LYS A 37 26.16 5.46 17.38
N ALA A 38 26.08 6.69 17.89
CA ALA A 38 25.84 6.95 19.31
C ALA A 38 24.44 6.50 19.73
N ILE A 39 23.40 6.82 18.95
CA ILE A 39 22.02 6.38 19.20
C ILE A 39 21.93 4.85 19.18
N GLN A 40 22.53 4.20 18.18
CA GLN A 40 22.56 2.73 18.07
C GLN A 40 23.28 2.05 19.23
N SER A 41 24.29 2.72 19.81
CA SER A 41 25.01 2.22 20.99
C SER A 41 24.19 2.39 22.27
N GLN A 42 23.45 3.49 22.40
CA GLN A 42 22.63 3.79 23.58
C GLN A 42 21.33 2.99 23.64
N LYS A 43 20.77 2.64 22.47
CA LYS A 43 19.51 1.89 22.32
C LYS A 43 18.37 2.41 23.23
N PRO A 44 18.02 3.70 23.17
CA PRO A 44 17.06 4.31 24.10
C PRO A 44 15.67 3.64 24.09
N TRP A 45 15.26 3.10 22.94
CA TRP A 45 14.01 2.34 22.77
C TRP A 45 13.91 1.05 23.60
N THR A 46 15.01 0.53 24.14
CA THR A 46 14.97 -0.65 25.02
C THR A 46 14.35 -0.35 26.39
N LYS A 47 14.27 0.93 26.78
CA LYS A 47 13.73 1.38 28.08
C LYS A 47 12.22 1.59 28.06
N ASP A 48 11.66 1.86 26.88
CA ASP A 48 10.25 2.16 26.69
C ASP A 48 9.75 1.48 25.40
N PRO A 49 8.87 0.47 25.49
CA PRO A 49 8.25 -0.17 24.33
C PRO A 49 7.51 0.80 23.39
N HIS A 50 7.14 1.98 23.89
CA HIS A 50 6.44 3.04 23.17
C HIS A 50 7.32 4.28 22.93
N TYR A 51 8.65 4.07 22.90
CA TYR A 51 9.63 5.13 22.66
C TYR A 51 9.40 5.85 21.33
N PHE A 52 9.14 5.10 20.25
CA PHE A 52 8.88 5.68 18.94
C PHE A 52 7.39 6.02 18.78
N LYS A 53 7.11 7.24 18.35
CA LYS A 53 5.73 7.75 18.21
C LYS A 53 5.42 8.31 16.83
N HIS A 54 6.46 8.72 16.11
CA HIS A 54 6.31 9.45 14.87
C HIS A 54 7.12 8.81 13.74
N VAL A 55 6.61 8.93 12.52
CA VAL A 55 7.31 8.62 11.28
C VAL A 55 7.28 9.86 10.41
N ARG A 56 8.45 10.30 9.97
CA ARG A 56 8.61 11.39 9.00
C ARG A 56 9.09 10.75 7.71
N MET A 57 8.25 10.79 6.68
CA MET A 57 8.55 10.16 5.39
C MET A 57 8.78 11.22 4.31
N SER A 58 9.84 11.09 3.54
CA SER A 58 10.09 11.99 2.41
C SER A 58 9.02 11.81 1.34
N ALA A 59 8.69 12.88 0.62
CA ALA A 59 7.77 12.82 -0.52
C ALA A 59 8.26 11.85 -1.61
N LEU A 60 9.58 11.69 -1.76
CA LEU A 60 10.19 10.74 -2.69
C LEU A 60 9.90 9.30 -2.29
N ALA A 61 10.14 8.93 -1.02
CA ALA A 61 9.87 7.60 -0.51
C ALA A 61 8.38 7.26 -0.62
N LEU A 62 7.50 8.20 -0.22
CA LEU A 62 6.06 8.05 -0.35
C LEU A 62 5.65 7.74 -1.81
N LEU A 63 6.18 8.52 -2.76
CA LEU A 63 5.85 8.35 -4.18
C LEU A 63 6.32 6.99 -4.70
N LYS A 64 7.56 6.58 -4.39
CA LYS A 64 8.10 5.27 -4.77
C LYS A 64 7.28 4.12 -4.20
N ILE A 65 6.95 4.17 -2.91
CA ILE A 65 6.13 3.16 -2.23
C ILE A 65 4.75 3.08 -2.89
N ALA A 66 4.07 4.22 -3.07
CA ALA A 66 2.74 4.26 -3.66
C ALA A 66 2.72 3.76 -5.12
N MET A 67 3.74 4.11 -5.91
CA MET A 67 3.89 3.63 -7.28
C MET A 67 4.14 2.12 -7.32
N HIS A 68 5.01 1.61 -6.45
CA HIS A 68 5.30 0.18 -6.35
C HIS A 68 4.07 -0.62 -5.90
N ALA A 69 3.37 -0.18 -4.85
CA ALA A 69 2.14 -0.79 -4.39
C ALA A 69 1.08 -0.84 -5.51
N ARG A 70 0.97 0.25 -6.28
CA ARG A 70 0.05 0.28 -7.43
C ARG A 70 0.47 -0.68 -8.56
N SER A 71 1.76 -0.84 -8.84
CA SER A 71 2.22 -1.78 -9.87
C SER A 71 1.95 -3.25 -9.50
N GLY A 72 1.83 -3.56 -8.21
CA GLY A 72 1.41 -4.89 -7.74
C GLY A 72 -0.06 -5.23 -8.05
N GLY A 73 -0.90 -4.26 -8.39
CA GLY A 73 -2.32 -4.52 -8.69
C GLY A 73 -3.05 -5.13 -7.49
N SER A 74 -3.45 -6.40 -7.61
CA SER A 74 -4.15 -7.15 -6.57
C SER A 74 -3.25 -8.05 -5.71
N ILE A 75 -1.96 -8.16 -6.03
CA ILE A 75 -1.00 -8.93 -5.23
C ILE A 75 -0.27 -8.01 -4.24
N GLU A 76 0.12 -8.59 -3.10
CA GLU A 76 0.96 -7.88 -2.15
C GLU A 76 2.37 -7.75 -2.72
N VAL A 77 2.97 -6.58 -2.59
CA VAL A 77 4.38 -6.35 -2.90
C VAL A 77 5.06 -5.76 -1.68
N MET A 78 6.37 -5.96 -1.56
CA MET A 78 7.14 -5.43 -0.44
C MET A 78 8.45 -4.79 -0.88
N GLY A 79 9.00 -3.98 0.01
CA GLY A 79 10.28 -3.33 -0.18
C GLY A 79 10.89 -2.87 1.13
N LEU A 80 12.02 -2.19 1.04
CA LEU A 80 12.76 -1.67 2.18
C LEU A 80 12.81 -0.16 2.18
N MET A 81 12.92 0.40 3.38
CA MET A 81 13.01 1.82 3.63
C MET A 81 14.38 2.18 4.18
N GLN A 82 15.01 3.19 3.58
CA GLN A 82 16.29 3.73 4.00
C GLN A 82 16.09 5.06 4.73
N GLY A 83 16.83 5.24 5.81
CA GLY A 83 16.69 6.43 6.62
C GLY A 83 17.55 6.43 7.86
N LYS A 84 17.05 7.11 8.89
CA LYS A 84 17.69 7.27 10.18
C LYS A 84 16.67 7.43 11.31
N VAL A 85 17.14 7.40 12.54
CA VAL A 85 16.32 7.72 13.72
C VAL A 85 16.74 9.07 14.30
N GLN A 86 15.77 9.86 14.75
CA GLN A 86 16.00 11.13 15.42
C GLN A 86 15.02 11.30 16.57
N GLY A 87 15.50 11.13 17.81
CA GLY A 87 14.64 11.09 18.99
C GLY A 87 13.62 9.96 18.91
N ASP A 88 12.35 10.27 19.17
CA ASP A 88 11.20 9.35 19.11
C ASP A 88 10.64 9.16 17.70
N SER A 89 11.37 9.59 16.67
CA SER A 89 10.90 9.63 15.29
C SER A 89 11.77 8.80 14.35
N PHE A 90 11.14 8.00 13.50
CA PHE A 90 11.77 7.47 12.29
C PHE A 90 11.80 8.54 11.20
N VAL A 91 12.91 8.69 10.50
CA VAL A 91 13.04 9.58 9.34
C VAL A 91 13.36 8.72 8.12
N VAL A 92 12.36 8.47 7.28
CA VAL A 92 12.48 7.70 6.04
C VAL A 92 12.83 8.65 4.90
N ILE A 93 14.03 8.48 4.34
CA ILE A 93 14.59 9.33 3.29
C ILE A 93 14.30 8.75 1.91
N ASP A 94 14.44 7.44 1.74
CA ASP A 94 14.20 6.75 0.47
C ASP A 94 13.63 5.35 0.67
N SER A 95 13.18 4.73 -0.41
CA SER A 95 12.77 3.32 -0.45
C SER A 95 13.20 2.65 -1.75
N PHE A 96 13.21 1.32 -1.73
CA PHE A 96 13.40 0.49 -2.90
C PHE A 96 12.58 -0.80 -2.82
N ALA A 97 12.10 -1.25 -3.98
CA ALA A 97 11.34 -2.49 -4.11
C ALA A 97 12.26 -3.71 -3.98
N LEU A 98 11.76 -4.77 -3.35
CA LEU A 98 12.38 -6.08 -3.42
C LEU A 98 11.76 -6.87 -4.58
N PRO A 99 12.53 -7.67 -5.32
CA PRO A 99 12.02 -8.52 -6.41
C PRO A 99 11.32 -9.77 -5.83
N VAL A 100 10.39 -9.57 -4.89
CA VAL A 100 9.64 -10.63 -4.23
C VAL A 100 8.17 -10.30 -4.32
N GLU A 101 7.38 -11.27 -4.76
CA GLU A 101 5.94 -11.21 -4.68
C GLU A 101 5.53 -11.59 -3.25
N GLY A 102 4.84 -10.68 -2.57
CA GLY A 102 4.23 -10.95 -1.28
C GLY A 102 3.06 -11.89 -1.50
N THR A 103 3.04 -12.99 -0.76
CA THR A 103 1.81 -13.75 -0.58
C THR A 103 1.52 -13.74 0.90
N GLU A 104 0.24 -13.57 1.26
CA GLU A 104 -0.25 -13.63 2.64
C GLU A 104 0.12 -14.93 3.38
N THR A 105 0.68 -15.93 2.69
CA THR A 105 1.08 -17.23 3.24
C THR A 105 2.60 -17.43 3.36
N ARG A 106 3.43 -16.52 2.84
CA ARG A 106 4.90 -16.68 2.87
C ARG A 106 5.59 -15.34 3.12
N VAL A 107 6.29 -15.27 4.26
CA VAL A 107 7.21 -14.16 4.57
C VAL A 107 8.62 -14.68 4.73
N ASN A 108 9.15 -15.17 3.62
CA ASN A 108 10.59 -15.19 3.48
C ASN A 108 10.87 -14.58 2.12
N ALA A 109 11.49 -13.40 2.12
CA ALA A 109 12.25 -12.99 0.95
C ALA A 109 13.18 -14.18 0.68
N GLN A 110 12.95 -14.87 -0.43
CA GLN A 110 13.74 -16.06 -0.80
C GLN A 110 15.23 -15.67 -0.81
N ALA A 111 16.17 -16.62 -0.84
CA ALA A 111 17.61 -16.30 -0.77
C ALA A 111 18.04 -15.14 -1.68
N GLU A 112 17.42 -15.06 -2.86
CA GLU A 112 17.54 -14.00 -3.86
C GLU A 112 17.23 -12.58 -3.34
N GLY A 113 16.24 -12.45 -2.44
CA GLY A 113 15.90 -11.18 -1.81
C GLY A 113 17.00 -10.68 -0.87
N TYR A 114 17.62 -11.57 -0.09
CA TYR A 114 18.73 -11.18 0.79
C TYR A 114 19.98 -10.80 0.00
N GLU A 115 20.30 -11.52 -1.07
CA GLU A 115 21.41 -11.16 -1.98
C GLU A 115 21.21 -9.76 -2.56
N TYR A 116 20.02 -9.51 -3.11
CA TYR A 116 19.66 -8.19 -3.65
C TYR A 116 19.77 -7.08 -2.59
N MET A 117 19.35 -7.35 -1.34
CA MET A 117 19.46 -6.38 -0.25
C MET A 117 20.90 -5.95 0.03
N VAL A 118 21.82 -6.92 0.10
CA VAL A 118 23.24 -6.66 0.37
C VAL A 118 23.87 -5.88 -0.79
N ASP A 119 23.63 -6.32 -2.02
CA ASP A 119 24.18 -5.69 -3.23
C ASP A 119 23.64 -4.27 -3.42
N PHE A 120 22.33 -4.08 -3.22
CA PHE A 120 21.70 -2.76 -3.32
C PHE A 120 22.25 -1.82 -2.24
N GLN A 121 22.40 -2.29 -0.99
CA GLN A 121 22.94 -1.46 0.08
C GLN A 121 24.42 -1.10 -0.18
N GLY A 122 25.22 -2.01 -0.72
CA GLY A 122 26.60 -1.74 -1.14
C GLY A 122 26.66 -0.65 -2.21
N THR A 123 25.94 -0.85 -3.30
CA THR A 123 25.90 0.08 -4.44
C THR A 123 25.37 1.46 -4.04
N THR A 124 24.41 1.50 -3.11
CA THR A 124 23.84 2.76 -2.60
C THR A 124 24.89 3.60 -1.85
N LYS A 125 25.80 2.95 -1.11
CA LYS A 125 26.90 3.65 -0.43
C LYS A 125 27.92 4.21 -1.42
N ASP A 126 28.20 3.50 -2.51
CA ASP A 126 29.13 3.94 -3.56
C ASP A 126 28.67 5.24 -4.24
N VAL A 127 27.36 5.49 -4.31
CA VAL A 127 26.77 6.72 -4.85
C VAL A 127 26.54 7.80 -3.78
N GLY A 128 27.08 7.63 -2.57
CA GLY A 128 27.06 8.63 -1.51
C GLY A 128 25.76 8.68 -0.69
N ARG A 129 24.92 7.64 -0.75
CA ARG A 129 23.74 7.50 0.13
C ARG A 129 24.12 6.66 1.34
N LEU A 130 24.21 7.31 2.48
CA LEU A 130 24.83 6.75 3.69
C LEU A 130 23.80 6.16 4.65
N GLU A 131 22.51 6.44 4.43
CA GLU A 131 21.41 5.94 5.23
C GLU A 131 21.32 4.41 5.19
N ASN A 132 21.17 3.82 6.37
CA ASN A 132 20.93 2.39 6.50
C ASN A 132 19.43 2.08 6.36
N ILE A 133 19.12 0.80 6.22
CA ILE A 133 17.74 0.31 6.24
C ILE A 133 17.19 0.52 7.66
N VAL A 134 16.00 1.11 7.75
CA VAL A 134 15.30 1.40 9.03
C VAL A 134 13.97 0.66 9.16
N GLY A 135 13.60 -0.10 8.13
CA GLY A 135 12.34 -0.81 8.11
C GLY A 135 11.98 -1.35 6.74
N TRP A 136 10.77 -1.89 6.68
CA TRP A 136 10.19 -2.48 5.50
C TRP A 136 8.79 -1.91 5.26
N TYR A 137 8.35 -1.98 4.00
CA TYR A 137 6.98 -1.67 3.65
C TYR A 137 6.38 -2.79 2.82
N HIS A 138 5.06 -2.93 2.90
CA HIS A 138 4.30 -3.81 2.00
C HIS A 138 2.92 -3.22 1.69
N SER A 139 2.27 -3.79 0.68
CA SER A 139 0.94 -3.34 0.25
C SER A 139 -0.15 -4.30 0.70
N HIS A 140 -1.29 -3.76 1.15
CA HIS A 140 -2.53 -4.48 1.39
C HIS A 140 -3.62 -4.00 0.43
N PRO A 141 -3.81 -4.62 -0.75
CA PRO A 141 -4.76 -4.13 -1.75
C PRO A 141 -6.23 -4.32 -1.34
N GLY A 142 -6.88 -3.27 -0.86
CA GLY A 142 -8.33 -3.22 -0.66
C GLY A 142 -8.85 -3.59 0.73
N TYR A 143 -8.01 -4.02 1.66
CA TYR A 143 -8.42 -4.42 3.02
C TYR A 143 -7.83 -3.55 4.14
N GLY A 144 -7.24 -2.39 3.79
CA GLY A 144 -6.80 -1.39 4.75
C GLY A 144 -5.40 -1.64 5.31
N CYS A 145 -4.92 -0.67 6.09
CA CYS A 145 -3.56 -0.67 6.63
C CYS A 145 -3.58 -1.19 8.07
N TRP A 146 -3.10 -2.42 8.27
CA TRP A 146 -2.98 -3.12 9.55
C TRP A 146 -1.95 -4.25 9.40
N LEU A 147 -1.53 -4.90 10.49
CA LEU A 147 -0.59 -6.03 10.44
C LEU A 147 -1.32 -7.34 10.68
N SER A 148 -1.19 -8.29 9.76
CA SER A 148 -1.63 -9.69 9.94
C SER A 148 -0.79 -10.41 11.00
N GLY A 149 -1.20 -11.63 11.40
CA GLY A 149 -0.38 -12.45 12.30
C GLY A 149 1.01 -12.76 11.73
N ILE A 150 1.11 -12.90 10.41
CA ILE A 150 2.34 -13.15 9.69
C ILE A 150 3.21 -11.89 9.63
N ASP A 151 2.61 -10.72 9.42
CA ASP A 151 3.33 -9.44 9.48
C ASP A 151 3.85 -9.17 10.89
N CYS A 152 3.04 -9.45 11.92
CA CYS A 152 3.45 -9.33 13.31
C CYS A 152 4.67 -10.21 13.61
N SER A 153 4.64 -11.46 13.17
CA SER A 153 5.75 -12.41 13.36
C SER A 153 7.03 -11.93 12.67
N THR A 154 6.91 -11.44 11.44
CA THR A 154 8.01 -10.88 10.66
C THR A 154 8.58 -9.62 11.31
N GLN A 155 7.71 -8.72 11.74
CA GLN A 155 8.09 -7.48 12.40
C GLN A 155 8.78 -7.75 13.73
N MET A 156 8.29 -8.73 14.52
CA MET A 156 8.93 -9.16 15.76
C MET A 156 10.34 -9.72 15.49
N LEU A 157 10.49 -10.58 14.47
CA LEU A 157 11.79 -11.13 14.09
C LEU A 157 12.78 -10.01 13.70
N ASN A 158 12.34 -9.07 12.88
CA ASN A 158 13.19 -7.95 12.47
C ASN A 158 13.52 -7.00 13.64
N GLN A 159 12.56 -6.70 14.53
CA GLN A 159 12.81 -5.95 15.76
C GLN A 159 13.75 -6.68 16.73
N GLN A 160 13.85 -8.01 16.66
CA GLN A 160 14.78 -8.78 17.49
C GLN A 160 16.22 -8.68 16.99
N TYR A 161 16.44 -8.75 15.67
CA TYR A 161 17.78 -8.86 15.08
C TYR A 161 18.31 -7.58 14.41
N GLN A 162 17.44 -6.67 13.99
CA GLN A 162 17.79 -5.49 13.18
C GLN A 162 17.28 -4.16 13.79
N GLU A 163 17.06 -4.12 15.10
CA GLU A 163 16.52 -2.94 15.78
C GLU A 163 17.42 -1.68 15.62
N PRO A 164 16.86 -0.48 15.34
CA PRO A 164 15.44 -0.13 15.28
C PRO A 164 14.76 -0.44 13.93
N TRP A 165 13.61 -1.13 13.96
CA TRP A 165 12.89 -1.54 12.73
C TRP A 165 11.43 -1.06 12.64
N LEU A 166 11.03 -0.50 11.49
CA LEU A 166 9.67 0.01 11.22
C LEU A 166 8.93 -0.86 10.19
N ALA A 167 7.62 -1.11 10.40
CA ALA A 167 6.72 -1.64 9.37
C ALA A 167 5.81 -0.54 8.82
N VAL A 168 5.66 -0.46 7.50
CA VAL A 168 4.72 0.44 6.83
C VAL A 168 3.80 -0.35 5.90
N VAL A 169 2.49 -0.13 6.00
CA VAL A 169 1.49 -0.75 5.13
C VAL A 169 0.85 0.32 4.27
N VAL A 170 0.67 0.05 2.98
CA VAL A 170 -0.02 0.95 2.04
C VAL A 170 -1.14 0.21 1.31
N ASP A 171 -2.32 0.83 1.22
CA ASP A 171 -3.43 0.28 0.43
C ASP A 171 -3.56 1.05 -0.89
N PRO A 172 -3.04 0.52 -2.02
CA PRO A 172 -3.09 1.22 -3.31
C PRO A 172 -4.51 1.33 -3.85
N VAL A 173 -5.39 0.38 -3.56
CA VAL A 173 -6.77 0.34 -4.07
C VAL A 173 -7.61 1.39 -3.36
N ARG A 174 -7.54 1.46 -2.03
CA ARG A 174 -8.22 2.49 -1.26
C ARG A 174 -7.63 3.87 -1.50
N THR A 175 -6.33 3.97 -1.74
CA THR A 175 -5.69 5.24 -2.14
C THR A 175 -6.33 5.81 -3.41
N MET A 176 -6.61 4.97 -4.41
CA MET A 176 -7.29 5.40 -5.63
C MET A 176 -8.77 5.74 -5.39
N ALA A 177 -9.44 5.07 -4.46
CA ALA A 177 -10.84 5.32 -4.12
C ALA A 177 -11.04 6.62 -3.32
N SER A 178 -10.24 6.83 -2.28
CA SER A 178 -10.34 8.00 -1.42
C SER A 178 -9.68 9.24 -2.04
N GLY A 179 -8.66 9.05 -2.88
CA GLY A 179 -7.82 10.12 -3.42
C GLY A 179 -6.83 10.69 -2.39
N LYS A 180 -6.64 10.00 -1.26
CA LYS A 180 -5.64 10.25 -0.24
C LYS A 180 -4.79 8.99 -0.12
N VAL A 181 -3.48 9.11 0.07
CA VAL A 181 -2.64 7.93 0.30
C VAL A 181 -3.05 7.27 1.62
N GLU A 182 -3.55 6.05 1.52
CA GLU A 182 -3.90 5.19 2.64
C GLU A 182 -2.62 4.47 3.07
N ILE A 183 -2.05 4.92 4.18
CA ILE A 183 -0.77 4.46 4.71
C ILE A 183 -0.85 4.39 6.23
N GLY A 184 -0.37 3.28 6.78
CA GLY A 184 -0.19 3.10 8.21
C GLY A 184 1.25 2.72 8.52
N ALA A 185 1.76 3.21 9.66
CA ALA A 185 3.06 2.82 10.17
C ALA A 185 2.89 2.14 11.53
N PHE A 186 3.58 1.03 11.75
CA PHE A 186 3.33 0.14 12.86
C PHE A 186 4.63 -0.39 13.47
N ARG A 187 4.56 -0.70 14.76
CA ARG A 187 5.57 -1.45 15.49
C ARG A 187 4.91 -2.44 16.44
N THR A 188 5.50 -3.63 16.56
CA THR A 188 5.00 -4.68 17.45
C THR A 188 5.49 -4.46 18.87
N TYR A 189 4.66 -4.80 19.84
CA TYR A 189 5.07 -4.84 21.23
C TYR A 189 6.05 -6.01 21.48
N PRO A 190 7.00 -5.88 22.42
CA PRO A 190 7.86 -6.98 22.83
C PRO A 190 7.06 -8.15 23.43
N GLU A 191 7.62 -9.35 23.33
CA GLU A 191 6.99 -10.55 23.91
C GLU A 191 6.81 -10.40 25.43
N GLY A 192 5.60 -10.70 25.92
CA GLY A 192 5.24 -10.57 27.33
C GLY A 192 4.79 -9.17 27.77
N TYR A 193 4.89 -8.15 26.93
CA TYR A 193 4.33 -6.83 27.22
C TYR A 193 2.81 -6.82 26.98
N LYS A 194 2.04 -6.43 28.00
CA LYS A 194 0.59 -6.17 27.86
C LYS A 194 0.37 -4.66 27.69
N PRO A 195 -0.18 -4.21 26.55
CA PRO A 195 -0.50 -2.80 26.39
C PRO A 195 -1.53 -2.36 27.43
N PRO A 196 -1.48 -1.10 27.91
CA PRO A 196 -2.56 -0.52 28.68
C PRO A 196 -3.88 -0.67 27.88
N ASP A 197 -4.96 -1.07 28.53
CA ASP A 197 -6.29 -1.10 27.91
C ASP A 197 -6.74 0.35 27.65
N GLU A 198 -6.27 0.98 26.57
CA GLU A 198 -7.01 1.94 25.74
C GLU A 198 -6.19 2.55 24.59
N GLY A 199 -6.87 2.64 23.45
CA GLY A 199 -6.57 3.49 22.30
C GLY A 199 -7.57 3.18 21.18
N PRO A 200 -8.37 4.13 20.68
CA PRO A 200 -9.30 3.87 19.59
C PRO A 200 -8.47 3.57 18.35
N SER A 201 -8.36 2.29 17.98
CA SER A 201 -7.89 1.93 16.64
C SER A 201 -8.80 2.64 15.65
N GLU A 202 -8.22 3.46 14.78
CA GLU A 202 -8.96 4.20 13.77
C GLU A 202 -9.82 3.19 12.99
N TYR A 203 -11.15 3.36 13.05
CA TYR A 203 -12.05 2.39 12.45
C TYR A 203 -11.81 2.34 10.94
N GLN A 204 -11.37 1.17 10.48
CA GLN A 204 -11.25 0.86 9.07
C GLN A 204 -12.27 -0.22 8.70
N THR A 205 -12.89 -0.07 7.54
CA THR A 205 -13.70 -1.13 6.94
C THR A 205 -12.76 -2.30 6.62
N ILE A 206 -12.98 -3.47 7.19
CA ILE A 206 -12.18 -4.67 6.93
C ILE A 206 -13.11 -5.72 6.31
N PRO A 207 -12.72 -6.38 5.21
CA PRO A 207 -13.53 -7.46 4.63
C PRO A 207 -13.73 -8.61 5.62
N LEU A 208 -14.84 -9.32 5.49
CA LEU A 208 -15.17 -10.45 6.36
C LEU A 208 -14.09 -11.53 6.37
N SER A 209 -13.47 -11.80 5.23
CA SER A 209 -12.38 -12.79 5.10
C SER A 209 -11.13 -12.46 5.94
N LYS A 210 -11.00 -11.22 6.42
CA LYS A 210 -9.83 -10.71 7.14
C LYS A 210 -10.12 -10.25 8.58
N ILE A 211 -11.39 -10.19 8.96
CA ILE A 211 -11.79 -9.60 10.23
C ILE A 211 -11.33 -10.42 11.45
N GLU A 212 -11.23 -11.74 11.30
CA GLU A 212 -10.78 -12.63 12.38
C GLU A 212 -9.28 -12.44 12.66
N ASP A 213 -8.44 -12.48 11.63
CA ASP A 213 -7.00 -12.28 11.74
C ASP A 213 -6.67 -10.88 12.31
N PHE A 214 -7.35 -9.85 11.81
CA PHE A 214 -7.24 -8.50 12.38
C PHE A 214 -7.61 -8.48 13.87
N GLY A 215 -8.74 -9.11 14.25
CA GLY A 215 -9.23 -9.10 15.63
C GLY A 215 -8.29 -9.77 16.62
N VAL A 216 -7.56 -10.82 16.20
CA VAL A 216 -6.59 -11.54 17.03
C VAL A 216 -5.33 -10.72 17.27
N HIS A 217 -4.83 -10.04 16.23
CA HIS A 217 -3.51 -9.39 16.25
C HIS A 217 -3.54 -7.88 16.46
N ALA A 218 -4.71 -7.23 16.47
CA ALA A 218 -4.83 -5.78 16.65
C ALA A 218 -4.23 -5.23 17.96
N LYS A 219 -4.04 -6.08 18.98
CA LYS A 219 -3.40 -5.70 20.26
C LYS A 219 -1.89 -5.98 20.31
N SER A 220 -1.34 -6.62 19.28
CA SER A 220 0.08 -7.01 19.21
C SER A 220 0.99 -5.89 18.73
N TYR A 221 0.42 -4.80 18.20
CA TYR A 221 1.16 -3.66 17.66
C TYR A 221 0.47 -2.33 18.00
N TYR A 222 1.20 -1.24 17.77
CA TYR A 222 0.66 0.12 17.83
C TYR A 222 0.96 0.89 16.55
N SER A 223 0.12 1.88 16.25
CA SER A 223 0.33 2.79 15.13
C SER A 223 1.22 3.97 15.53
N LEU A 224 2.03 4.43 14.59
CA LEU A 224 2.83 5.65 14.70
C LEU A 224 2.20 6.75 13.83
N ASP A 225 2.33 7.99 14.27
CA ASP A 225 1.81 9.14 13.52
C ASP A 225 2.70 9.43 12.31
N VAL A 226 2.12 9.34 11.12
CA VAL A 226 2.83 9.51 9.84
C VAL A 226 2.71 10.94 9.36
N SER A 227 3.85 11.59 9.19
CA SER A 227 3.99 12.93 8.63
C SER A 227 4.91 12.91 7.42
N PHE A 228 4.73 13.87 6.51
CA PHE A 228 5.50 13.95 5.27
C PHE A 228 6.35 15.21 5.24
N PHE A 229 7.53 15.12 4.63
CA PHE A 229 8.37 16.27 4.35
C PHE A 229 8.92 16.23 2.92
N LYS A 230 9.27 17.39 2.40
CA LYS A 230 9.87 17.58 1.07
C LYS A 230 10.95 18.63 1.16
N SER A 231 11.97 18.54 0.31
CA SER A 231 13.00 19.58 0.27
C SER A 231 12.47 20.88 -0.33
N GLY A 232 13.23 21.96 -0.18
CA GLY A 232 12.94 23.22 -0.88
C GLY A 232 12.92 23.04 -2.41
N LEU A 233 13.84 22.23 -2.94
CA LEU A 233 13.90 21.92 -4.37
C LEU A 233 12.72 21.04 -4.81
N ASP A 234 12.37 19.99 -4.05
CA ASP A 234 11.22 19.14 -4.36
C ASP A 234 9.93 19.95 -4.41
N SER A 235 9.78 20.92 -3.51
CA SER A 235 8.64 21.82 -3.52
C SER A 235 8.53 22.57 -4.85
N HIS A 236 9.64 23.13 -5.32
CA HIS A 236 9.67 23.83 -6.60
C HIS A 236 9.42 22.90 -7.79
N LEU A 237 10.02 21.70 -7.79
CA LEU A 237 9.83 20.72 -8.86
C LEU A 237 8.38 20.22 -8.94
N LEU A 238 7.75 19.95 -7.79
CA LEU A 238 6.34 19.53 -7.74
C LEU A 238 5.40 20.62 -8.27
N ASP A 239 5.67 21.89 -7.98
CA ASP A 239 4.89 23.02 -8.52
C ASP A 239 5.02 23.11 -10.06
N LEU A 240 6.23 22.92 -10.59
CA LEU A 240 6.45 22.86 -12.03
C LEU A 240 5.77 21.65 -12.68
N LEU A 241 5.77 20.51 -11.99
CA LEU A 241 5.13 19.29 -12.46
C LEU A 241 3.61 19.47 -12.49
N TRP A 242 3.03 20.13 -11.50
CA TRP A 242 1.60 20.45 -11.44
C TRP A 242 1.13 21.25 -12.67
N ASN A 243 1.95 22.19 -13.14
CA ASN A 243 1.66 22.99 -14.34
C ASN A 243 1.54 22.15 -15.63
N LYS A 244 2.08 20.93 -15.66
CA LYS A 244 1.93 19.99 -16.79
C LYS A 244 0.91 18.88 -16.52
N TYR A 245 0.82 18.41 -15.27
CA TYR A 245 0.04 17.22 -14.92
C TYR A 245 -1.42 17.50 -14.51
N TRP A 246 -1.83 18.77 -14.36
CA TRP A 246 -3.22 19.12 -14.01
C TRP A 246 -4.28 18.51 -14.95
N VAL A 247 -3.92 18.28 -16.22
CA VAL A 247 -4.81 17.64 -17.21
C VAL A 247 -5.18 16.22 -16.77
N ASN A 248 -4.24 15.46 -16.20
CA ASN A 248 -4.49 14.10 -15.73
C ASN A 248 -5.49 14.09 -14.56
N THR A 249 -5.45 15.09 -13.69
CA THR A 249 -6.45 15.25 -12.61
C THR A 249 -7.86 15.47 -13.17
N LEU A 250 -7.98 16.22 -14.27
CA LEU A 250 -9.28 16.48 -14.91
C LEU A 250 -9.76 15.33 -15.80
N SER A 251 -8.86 14.54 -16.41
CA SER A 251 -9.23 13.41 -17.25
C SER A 251 -9.47 12.11 -16.46
N ALA A 252 -8.98 12.00 -15.22
CA ALA A 252 -9.13 10.80 -14.39
C ALA A 252 -10.59 10.40 -14.14
N SER A 253 -10.95 9.13 -14.25
CA SER A 253 -12.29 8.63 -13.94
C SER A 253 -12.25 7.58 -12.81
N PRO A 254 -12.38 8.01 -11.53
CA PRO A 254 -12.32 7.10 -10.39
C PRO A 254 -13.41 6.02 -10.40
N LEU A 255 -14.59 6.32 -10.95
CA LEU A 255 -15.71 5.37 -11.05
C LEU A 255 -15.39 4.16 -11.93
N ILE A 256 -14.62 4.38 -13.00
CA ILE A 256 -14.23 3.29 -13.91
C ILE A 256 -13.03 2.55 -13.34
N ALA A 257 -12.02 3.28 -12.87
CA ALA A 257 -10.79 2.70 -12.33
C ALA A 257 -11.03 1.80 -11.11
N ASN A 258 -11.97 2.15 -10.24
CA ASN A 258 -12.22 1.43 -8.98
C ASN A 258 -13.50 0.57 -9.02
N ARG A 259 -14.02 0.25 -10.22
CA ARG A 259 -15.29 -0.48 -10.37
C ARG A 259 -15.30 -1.83 -9.67
N GLU A 260 -14.22 -2.61 -9.85
CA GLU A 260 -14.09 -3.94 -9.28
C GLU A 260 -14.04 -3.90 -7.75
N PHE A 261 -13.24 -2.98 -7.19
CA PHE A 261 -13.20 -2.74 -5.75
C PHE A 261 -14.57 -2.37 -5.19
N ALA A 262 -15.29 -1.44 -5.84
CA ALA A 262 -16.63 -1.06 -5.40
C ALA A 262 -17.62 -2.24 -5.44
N ALA A 263 -17.59 -3.06 -6.49
CA ALA A 263 -18.41 -4.26 -6.58
C ALA A 263 -18.08 -5.28 -5.47
N GLY A 264 -16.79 -5.49 -5.18
CA GLY A 264 -16.34 -6.34 -4.09
C GLY A 264 -16.78 -5.83 -2.71
N GLN A 265 -16.72 -4.52 -2.46
CA GLN A 265 -17.23 -3.93 -1.22
C GLN A 265 -18.75 -4.11 -1.07
N ILE A 266 -19.52 -4.01 -2.16
CA ILE A 266 -20.97 -4.29 -2.12
C ILE A 266 -21.24 -5.74 -1.76
N ALA A 267 -20.49 -6.68 -2.34
CA ALA A 267 -20.63 -8.11 -2.02
C ALA A 267 -20.29 -8.39 -0.54
N ASP A 268 -19.19 -7.84 -0.03
CA ASP A 268 -18.81 -7.95 1.39
C ASP A 268 -19.86 -7.36 2.33
N ILE A 269 -20.42 -6.18 2.00
CA ILE A 269 -21.52 -5.58 2.78
C ILE A 269 -22.77 -6.47 2.77
N ALA A 270 -23.10 -7.10 1.64
CA ALA A 270 -24.24 -8.00 1.54
C ALA A 270 -24.07 -9.23 2.44
N GLU A 271 -22.89 -9.84 2.44
CA GLU A 271 -22.56 -10.97 3.32
C GLU A 271 -22.60 -10.56 4.81
N LYS A 272 -22.05 -9.39 5.16
CA LYS A 272 -22.12 -8.83 6.53
C LYS A 272 -23.57 -8.65 6.98
N LEU A 273 -24.43 -8.19 6.07
CA LEU A 273 -25.85 -7.99 6.35
C LEU A 273 -26.58 -9.31 6.57
N GLU A 274 -26.29 -10.35 5.79
CA GLU A 274 -26.86 -11.69 5.96
C GLU A 274 -26.43 -12.33 7.31
N GLN A 275 -25.16 -12.15 7.71
CA GLN A 275 -24.68 -12.58 9.03
C GLN A 275 -25.38 -11.83 10.16
N ALA A 276 -25.55 -10.51 10.04
CA ALA A 276 -26.24 -9.70 11.03
C ALA A 276 -27.73 -10.08 11.17
N ASP A 277 -28.42 -10.35 10.05
CA ASP A 277 -29.81 -10.81 10.05
C ASP A 277 -29.94 -12.18 10.73
N SER A 278 -29.04 -13.12 10.41
CA SER A 278 -28.98 -14.44 11.04
C SER A 278 -28.78 -14.34 12.56
N GLN A 279 -27.88 -13.45 13.02
CA GLN A 279 -27.65 -13.20 14.45
C GLN A 279 -28.88 -12.60 15.14
N LEU A 280 -29.60 -11.70 14.48
CA LEU A 280 -30.84 -11.12 15.00
C LEU A 280 -31.96 -12.16 15.08
N ALA A 281 -32.10 -13.02 14.07
CA ALA A 281 -33.09 -14.10 14.05
C ALA A 281 -32.83 -15.14 15.15
N GLN A 282 -31.57 -15.50 15.40
CA GLN A 282 -31.17 -16.39 16.49
C GLN A 282 -31.30 -15.73 17.87
N GLY A 283 -30.92 -14.45 17.99
CA GLY A 283 -31.08 -13.67 19.22
C GLY A 283 -32.55 -13.44 19.60
N ALA A 284 -33.45 -13.31 18.62
CA ALA A 284 -34.89 -13.23 18.84
C ALA A 284 -35.49 -14.55 19.37
N ARG A 285 -34.89 -15.70 19.04
CA ARG A 285 -35.30 -17.02 19.57
C ARG A 285 -34.81 -17.27 21.00
N LEU A 286 -33.64 -16.76 21.37
CA LEU A 286 -33.08 -16.88 22.73
C LEU A 286 -33.55 -15.75 23.69
N GLY A 287 -34.06 -14.65 23.15
CA GLY A 287 -34.44 -13.42 23.87
C GLY A 287 -35.65 -13.51 24.81
N ARG A 288 -36.21 -14.70 25.07
CA ARG A 288 -37.23 -14.90 26.12
C ARG A 288 -36.66 -15.18 27.52
N TYR A 289 -35.37 -15.49 27.65
CA TYR A 289 -34.79 -15.94 28.94
C TYR A 289 -33.48 -15.28 29.39
N SER A 290 -32.90 -14.35 28.63
CA SER A 290 -31.70 -13.63 29.08
C SER A 290 -31.70 -12.18 28.59
N SER A 291 -32.24 -11.29 29.42
CA SER A 291 -31.91 -9.87 29.41
C SER A 291 -30.81 -9.65 30.46
N ALA A 292 -29.60 -10.14 30.19
CA ALA A 292 -28.44 -9.90 31.04
C ALA A 292 -27.28 -9.39 30.17
N ASP A 293 -26.83 -8.18 30.50
CA ASP A 293 -25.58 -7.54 30.10
C ASP A 293 -25.23 -7.49 28.59
N ARG A 294 -25.92 -6.61 27.86
CA ARG A 294 -25.25 -5.97 26.71
C ARG A 294 -24.23 -4.99 27.27
N LYS A 295 -22.94 -5.33 27.15
CA LYS A 295 -21.78 -4.46 27.42
C LYS A 295 -22.04 -3.08 26.80
N LYS A 296 -22.26 -2.09 27.67
CA LYS A 296 -22.62 -0.73 27.31
C LYS A 296 -21.38 -0.03 26.71
N GLY A 297 -21.16 -0.17 25.40
CA GLY A 297 -20.03 0.47 24.72
C GLY A 297 -19.62 -0.15 23.38
N GLU A 298 -20.02 -1.39 23.06
CA GLU A 298 -19.68 -2.01 21.78
C GLU A 298 -20.69 -1.60 20.69
N GLU A 299 -20.19 -1.01 19.60
CA GLU A 299 -21.01 -0.70 18.42
C GLU A 299 -21.57 -1.99 17.82
N GLY A 300 -22.90 -2.07 17.73
CA GLY A 300 -23.58 -3.22 17.17
C GLY A 300 -23.20 -3.48 15.70
N PRO A 301 -23.30 -4.74 15.22
CA PRO A 301 -22.89 -5.12 13.86
C PRO A 301 -23.60 -4.29 12.78
N LEU A 302 -24.87 -3.95 12.98
CA LEU A 302 -25.61 -3.07 12.06
C LEU A 302 -25.01 -1.66 11.94
N LEU A 303 -24.50 -1.07 13.03
CA LEU A 303 -23.88 0.26 12.98
C LEU A 303 -22.59 0.23 12.17
N LYS A 304 -21.81 -0.86 12.28
CA LYS A 304 -20.60 -1.08 11.46
C LYS A 304 -20.96 -1.17 9.97
N ILE A 305 -21.99 -1.95 9.64
CA ILE A 305 -22.51 -2.06 8.26
C ILE A 305 -22.99 -0.71 7.73
N CYS A 306 -23.70 0.08 8.55
CA CYS A 306 -24.12 1.42 8.16
C CYS A 306 -22.92 2.34 7.86
N ARG A 307 -21.84 2.27 8.64
CA ARG A 307 -20.61 3.02 8.38
C ARG A 307 -19.93 2.58 7.09
N ASP A 308 -19.79 1.27 6.87
CA ASP A 308 -19.22 0.70 5.63
C ASP A 308 -20.02 1.16 4.40
N THR A 309 -21.35 1.07 4.48
CA THR A 309 -22.26 1.50 3.40
C THR A 309 -22.19 3.01 3.16
N THR A 310 -22.11 3.81 4.22
CA THR A 310 -22.02 5.27 4.13
C THR A 310 -20.70 5.69 3.49
N LYS A 311 -19.58 5.05 3.88
CA LYS A 311 -18.26 5.30 3.30
C LYS A 311 -18.26 4.99 1.80
N LEU A 312 -18.72 3.80 1.41
CA LEU A 312 -18.82 3.41 0.01
C LEU A 312 -19.71 4.38 -0.79
N SER A 313 -20.86 4.75 -0.24
CA SER A 313 -21.77 5.70 -0.89
C SER A 313 -21.12 7.07 -1.11
N ALA A 314 -20.38 7.58 -0.12
CA ALA A 314 -19.67 8.85 -0.23
C ALA A 314 -18.60 8.83 -1.34
N GLU A 315 -17.87 7.72 -1.48
CA GLU A 315 -16.87 7.53 -2.54
C GLU A 315 -17.52 7.52 -3.93
N GLN A 316 -18.64 6.81 -4.11
CA GLN A 316 -19.38 6.79 -5.38
C GLN A 316 -19.96 8.16 -5.73
N ILE A 317 -20.52 8.88 -4.75
CA ILE A 317 -21.05 10.24 -4.94
C ILE A 317 -19.92 11.20 -5.34
N LYS A 318 -18.74 11.11 -4.71
CA LYS A 318 -17.56 11.91 -5.08
C LYS A 318 -17.14 11.65 -6.53
N GLY A 319 -17.09 10.38 -6.93
CA GLY A 319 -16.79 9.97 -8.31
C GLY A 319 -17.79 10.52 -9.31
N LEU A 320 -19.09 10.40 -9.03
CA LEU A 320 -20.17 10.90 -9.89
C LEU A 320 -20.16 12.43 -9.98
N SER A 321 -19.97 13.12 -8.86
CA SER A 321 -19.88 14.58 -8.81
C SER A 321 -18.74 15.09 -9.70
N SER A 322 -17.59 14.41 -9.69
CA SER A 322 -16.47 14.72 -10.58
C SER A 322 -16.87 14.64 -12.07
N GLN A 323 -17.64 13.62 -12.46
CA GLN A 323 -18.12 13.47 -13.85
C GLN A 323 -19.15 14.52 -14.24
N VAL A 324 -20.08 14.85 -13.34
CA VAL A 324 -21.08 15.90 -13.57
C VAL A 324 -20.39 17.25 -13.77
N ILE A 325 -19.43 17.59 -12.90
CA ILE A 325 -18.65 18.84 -13.02
C ILE A 325 -17.93 18.90 -14.37
N LYS A 326 -17.28 17.80 -14.81
CA LYS A 326 -16.61 17.74 -16.12
C LYS A 326 -17.59 17.93 -17.27
N SER A 327 -18.75 17.28 -17.21
CA SER A 327 -19.77 17.43 -18.25
C SER A 327 -20.26 18.88 -18.34
N ILE A 328 -20.50 19.53 -17.20
CA ILE A 328 -20.90 20.95 -17.17
C ILE A 328 -19.80 21.85 -17.77
N LEU A 329 -18.55 21.64 -17.39
CA LEU A 329 -17.42 22.47 -17.83
C LEU A 329 -17.09 22.31 -19.31
N PHE A 330 -17.10 21.08 -19.82
CA PHE A 330 -16.57 20.76 -21.15
C PHE A 330 -17.65 20.45 -22.20
N ASN A 331 -18.80 19.89 -21.80
CA ASN A 331 -19.83 19.41 -22.74
C ASN A 331 -21.06 20.33 -22.79
N CYS A 332 -21.41 20.98 -21.67
CA CYS A 332 -22.60 21.84 -21.57
C CYS A 332 -22.30 23.33 -21.67
N ASN A 333 -21.08 23.72 -22.08
CA ASN A 333 -20.71 25.12 -22.21
C ASN A 333 -21.23 25.69 -23.54
N PRO A 334 -22.24 26.59 -23.54
CA PRO A 334 -22.82 27.14 -24.77
C PRO A 334 -21.84 28.02 -25.57
N ARG A 335 -20.65 28.33 -25.04
CA ARG A 335 -19.57 29.05 -25.75
C ARG A 335 -18.63 28.11 -26.51
N LEU A 336 -18.60 26.83 -26.16
CA LEU A 336 -17.96 25.79 -26.96
C LEU A 336 -19.04 25.34 -27.94
N GLY A 337 -18.94 25.73 -29.21
CA GLY A 337 -19.88 25.26 -30.24
C GLY A 337 -19.97 23.73 -30.26
N PRO A 338 -20.99 23.14 -30.90
CA PRO A 338 -21.15 21.69 -30.96
C PRO A 338 -19.85 21.03 -31.41
N PRO A 339 -19.48 19.86 -30.83
CA PRO A 339 -18.24 19.18 -31.19
C PRO A 339 -18.20 18.97 -32.70
N GLN A 340 -17.24 19.62 -33.36
CA GLN A 340 -17.01 19.40 -34.79
C GLN A 340 -16.47 17.98 -34.94
N LEU A 341 -17.32 17.07 -35.42
CA LEU A 341 -16.88 15.76 -35.87
C LEU A 341 -15.79 15.94 -36.93
N PRO A 342 -14.65 15.22 -36.87
CA PRO A 342 -13.60 15.33 -37.87
C PRO A 342 -14.16 14.96 -39.25
N GLN A 343 -14.35 15.97 -40.10
CA GLN A 343 -14.92 15.82 -41.45
C GLN A 343 -13.90 15.28 -42.47
N GLN A 344 -12.88 14.54 -42.01
CA GLN A 344 -11.74 14.11 -42.83
C GLN A 344 -11.45 12.59 -42.81
N ALA A 345 -12.41 11.76 -42.41
CA ALA A 345 -12.30 10.30 -42.56
C ALA A 345 -13.28 9.70 -43.59
N ALA A 346 -14.21 10.48 -44.15
CA ALA A 346 -15.19 9.96 -45.12
C ALA A 346 -14.73 9.99 -46.59
N ALA A 347 -13.65 10.73 -46.91
CA ALA A 347 -13.21 10.90 -48.29
C ALA A 347 -12.18 9.86 -48.78
N ALA A 348 -11.58 9.07 -47.88
CA ALA A 348 -10.57 8.08 -48.23
C ALA A 348 -11.14 6.69 -48.62
N ALA A 349 -12.44 6.45 -48.38
CA ALA A 349 -13.09 5.18 -48.71
C ALA A 349 -13.86 5.18 -50.05
N ALA A 350 -13.80 6.28 -50.82
CA ALA A 350 -14.52 6.43 -52.10
C ALA A 350 -13.66 6.11 -53.33
N GLY A 351 -12.51 5.45 -53.15
CA GLY A 351 -11.49 5.30 -54.18
C GLY A 351 -11.02 3.87 -54.41
N GLU A 352 -11.86 2.85 -54.27
CA GLU A 352 -11.57 1.51 -54.85
C GLU A 352 -12.78 0.58 -54.76
N VAL A 353 -13.66 0.59 -55.77
CA VAL A 353 -14.41 -0.61 -56.16
C VAL A 353 -14.62 -0.59 -57.68
N ALA A 354 -13.80 -1.36 -58.39
CA ALA A 354 -14.03 -1.69 -59.79
C ALA A 354 -14.89 -2.97 -59.89
N ALA A 355 -16.03 -2.82 -60.57
CA ALA A 355 -16.78 -3.78 -61.40
C ALA A 355 -17.13 -5.20 -60.89
N ALA A 356 -18.45 -5.46 -60.72
CA ALA A 356 -19.17 -6.59 -61.34
C ALA A 356 -20.71 -6.41 -61.24
N PRO A 357 -21.52 -6.97 -62.15
CA PRO A 357 -22.83 -6.43 -62.52
C PRO A 357 -24.05 -7.04 -61.80
N ALA A 358 -25.18 -6.34 -61.97
CA ALA A 358 -26.48 -6.48 -61.33
C ALA A 358 -27.30 -7.74 -61.70
N ALA A 359 -28.07 -8.25 -60.73
CA ALA A 359 -29.34 -8.94 -60.97
C ALA A 359 -30.29 -8.94 -59.74
N ALA A 360 -31.48 -8.37 -59.95
CA ALA A 360 -32.82 -8.75 -59.48
C ALA A 360 -33.19 -8.82 -57.97
N ALA A 361 -33.91 -7.77 -57.54
CA ALA A 361 -35.26 -7.74 -56.92
C ALA A 361 -35.78 -8.90 -56.04
N ALA A 362 -36.14 -8.59 -54.78
CA ALA A 362 -37.51 -8.66 -54.22
C ALA A 362 -37.51 -8.34 -52.70
N GLU A 363 -38.42 -7.47 -52.26
CA GLU A 363 -38.77 -7.22 -50.85
C GLU A 363 -39.79 -8.27 -50.29
N PRO A 364 -40.43 -8.08 -49.11
CA PRO A 364 -39.90 -8.27 -47.75
C PRO A 364 -40.84 -9.19 -46.91
N ALA A 365 -40.45 -9.56 -45.67
CA ALA A 365 -41.35 -9.63 -44.49
C ALA A 365 -40.77 -10.48 -43.33
N ALA A 366 -40.68 -9.81 -42.18
CA ALA A 366 -41.25 -10.21 -40.88
C ALA A 366 -40.96 -11.61 -40.28
N ALA A 367 -40.26 -11.55 -39.13
CA ALA A 367 -40.79 -11.90 -37.80
C ALA A 367 -40.19 -13.11 -37.05
N VAL A 368 -40.09 -12.86 -35.73
CA VAL A 368 -40.14 -13.77 -34.57
C VAL A 368 -38.86 -14.49 -34.13
N ALA A 369 -38.32 -13.94 -33.03
CA ALA A 369 -37.88 -14.59 -31.80
C ALA A 369 -37.55 -16.09 -31.78
N GLY A 370 -36.42 -16.43 -31.15
CA GLY A 370 -36.20 -17.77 -30.60
C GLY A 370 -34.77 -18.04 -30.17
N GLU A 371 -34.64 -18.43 -28.91
CA GLU A 371 -33.58 -19.27 -28.34
C GLU A 371 -32.23 -18.68 -27.91
N ALA A 372 -32.15 -18.59 -26.58
CA ALA A 372 -30.97 -18.72 -25.77
C ALA A 372 -30.38 -20.14 -25.82
N ALA A 373 -29.14 -20.23 -25.33
CA ALA A 373 -28.43 -21.42 -24.84
C ALA A 373 -27.65 -22.24 -25.88
N ALA A 374 -26.36 -21.92 -26.01
CA ALA A 374 -25.28 -22.90 -25.90
C ALA A 374 -23.93 -22.14 -25.93
N LEU A 375 -23.12 -22.30 -24.88
CA LEU A 375 -21.76 -22.87 -24.99
C LEU A 375 -21.06 -22.73 -23.63
N ALA A 376 -21.02 -23.84 -22.91
CA ALA A 376 -19.92 -24.17 -22.01
C ALA A 376 -19.07 -25.23 -22.71
N ALA A 377 -17.77 -25.21 -22.41
CA ALA A 377 -16.74 -26.20 -22.73
C ALA A 377 -16.11 -26.15 -24.13
N ALA A 378 -14.93 -25.54 -24.21
CA ALA A 378 -13.75 -26.16 -24.82
C ALA A 378 -12.49 -25.47 -24.26
N ALA A 379 -11.81 -26.17 -23.34
CA ALA A 379 -10.40 -25.99 -23.08
C ALA A 379 -9.66 -26.96 -24.01
N ASP A 380 -8.71 -26.46 -24.81
CA ASP A 380 -7.31 -26.94 -24.91
C ASP A 380 -6.63 -26.33 -26.15
N GLY A 381 -5.33 -26.07 -26.04
CA GLY A 381 -4.44 -26.08 -27.20
C GLY A 381 -3.95 -24.75 -27.76
N ASP A 382 -2.80 -24.33 -27.24
CA ASP A 382 -1.60 -24.03 -28.03
C ASP A 382 -1.25 -22.59 -28.39
N ALA A 383 0.06 -22.37 -28.36
CA ALA A 383 0.78 -21.13 -28.28
C ALA A 383 0.83 -20.34 -29.59
N ALA A 384 0.72 -19.01 -29.47
CA ALA A 384 1.31 -18.08 -30.43
C ALA A 384 1.78 -16.83 -29.68
N MET A 385 3.10 -16.78 -29.51
CA MET A 385 3.90 -15.70 -28.98
C MET A 385 3.83 -14.50 -29.95
N GLU A 386 3.18 -13.41 -29.55
CA GLU A 386 3.22 -12.16 -30.32
C GLU A 386 4.40 -11.30 -29.85
N ALA A 387 5.30 -11.02 -30.79
CA ALA A 387 6.55 -10.31 -30.56
C ALA A 387 6.32 -8.81 -30.32
N ALA A 388 6.96 -8.27 -29.28
CA ALA A 388 7.05 -6.84 -29.03
C ALA A 388 7.92 -6.14 -30.09
N PRO A 389 7.60 -4.89 -30.49
CA PRO A 389 8.42 -4.14 -31.44
C PRO A 389 9.74 -3.69 -30.80
N ALA A 390 10.83 -3.80 -31.58
CA ALA A 390 12.21 -3.49 -31.20
C ALA A 390 12.42 -2.00 -30.89
N GLU A 391 13.16 -1.72 -29.81
CA GLU A 391 13.70 -0.39 -29.51
C GLU A 391 14.93 -0.05 -30.38
N PRO A 392 15.19 1.22 -30.71
CA PRO A 392 16.32 1.62 -31.54
C PRO A 392 17.66 1.67 -30.77
N ASP A 393 18.72 1.20 -31.44
CA ASP A 393 20.12 1.14 -31.02
C ASP A 393 20.67 2.44 -30.40
N VAL A 394 21.32 2.31 -29.23
CA VAL A 394 22.22 3.32 -28.65
C VAL A 394 23.65 2.76 -28.65
N PRO A 395 24.65 3.44 -29.28
CA PRO A 395 25.98 2.88 -29.45
C PRO A 395 26.83 2.94 -28.16
N ALA A 396 27.56 1.86 -27.92
CA ALA A 396 28.47 1.66 -26.79
C ALA A 396 29.79 2.43 -26.94
N ALA A 397 30.13 3.22 -25.92
CA ALA A 397 31.47 3.68 -25.57
C ALA A 397 31.44 4.00 -24.06
N ALA A 398 32.34 3.60 -23.17
CA ALA A 398 33.67 3.03 -23.29
C ALA A 398 33.93 2.06 -22.12
N ARG A 399 34.64 0.98 -22.42
CA ARG A 399 35.17 0.00 -21.47
C ARG A 399 36.52 0.53 -20.93
N VAL A 400 36.71 0.54 -19.62
CA VAL A 400 38.03 0.74 -18.98
C VAL A 400 38.19 -0.34 -17.90
N PRO A 401 39.38 -0.96 -17.75
CA PRO A 401 39.50 -2.36 -17.38
C PRO A 401 39.66 -2.64 -15.88
N ASP A 402 39.43 -3.92 -15.55
CA ASP A 402 39.77 -4.65 -14.34
C ASP A 402 41.09 -4.23 -13.68
N VAL A 403 41.05 -4.05 -12.35
CA VAL A 403 42.22 -4.14 -11.49
C VAL A 403 41.90 -5.11 -10.36
N ALA A 404 42.69 -6.16 -10.27
CA ALA A 404 42.57 -7.27 -9.34
C ALA A 404 43.17 -6.98 -7.95
N ALA A 405 42.53 -7.61 -6.96
CA ALA A 405 43.08 -8.21 -5.72
C ALA A 405 43.49 -7.33 -4.53
N GLY A 406 42.93 -7.67 -3.35
CA GLY A 406 43.55 -7.39 -2.05
C GLY A 406 42.65 -7.49 -0.82
N GLU A 407 42.67 -8.66 -0.16
CA GLU A 407 42.61 -8.85 1.32
C GLU A 407 41.28 -8.68 2.11
N GLY A 408 40.62 -9.82 2.28
CA GLY A 408 40.05 -10.41 3.51
C GLY A 408 39.60 -9.56 4.71
N VAL A 409 38.32 -9.72 5.08
CA VAL A 409 37.89 -9.91 6.48
C VAL A 409 36.75 -10.93 6.51
N ALA A 410 36.94 -12.00 7.27
CA ALA A 410 35.96 -13.05 7.50
C ALA A 410 34.82 -12.55 8.40
N ALA A 411 33.56 -12.74 7.97
CA ALA A 411 32.39 -12.65 8.83
C ALA A 411 31.72 -14.03 8.88
N ALA A 412 31.74 -14.63 10.07
CA ALA A 412 31.15 -15.93 10.34
C ALA A 412 29.61 -15.84 10.28
N ALA A 413 29.01 -16.48 9.27
CA ALA A 413 27.58 -16.73 9.22
C ALA A 413 27.27 -18.00 10.04
N ALA A 414 26.59 -17.83 11.17
CA ALA A 414 26.01 -18.93 11.91
C ALA A 414 24.68 -19.34 11.25
N GLN A 415 24.65 -20.51 10.62
CA GLN A 415 23.41 -21.17 10.19
C GLN A 415 22.82 -21.95 11.38
N PRO A 416 21.51 -21.84 11.69
CA PRO A 416 20.87 -22.77 12.61
C PRO A 416 20.54 -24.09 11.90
N ALA A 417 20.95 -25.20 12.53
CA ALA A 417 20.76 -26.56 12.07
C ALA A 417 19.29 -26.99 12.06
N ALA A 418 18.90 -27.66 10.99
CA ALA A 418 17.62 -28.37 10.86
C ALA A 418 17.59 -29.60 11.77
N ALA A 419 16.63 -29.66 12.70
CA ALA A 419 16.30 -30.88 13.43
C ALA A 419 15.17 -31.61 12.68
N ALA A 420 15.50 -32.76 12.11
CA ALA A 420 14.56 -33.71 11.53
C ALA A 420 13.98 -34.59 12.65
N GLU A 421 12.65 -34.56 12.82
CA GLU A 421 11.93 -35.59 13.56
C GLU A 421 11.73 -36.81 12.65
N GLN A 422 12.31 -37.95 13.04
CA GLN A 422 11.85 -39.28 12.64
C GLN A 422 11.38 -39.98 13.91
N GLY A 423 10.13 -40.45 13.88
CA GLY A 423 9.52 -41.20 14.97
C GLY A 423 9.90 -42.68 14.95
N GLU A 424 9.89 -43.28 16.13
CA GLU A 424 9.66 -44.68 16.50
C GLU A 424 9.54 -44.62 18.05
N GLY A 425 8.53 -45.15 18.74
CA GLY A 425 7.87 -46.44 18.61
C GLY A 425 8.27 -47.32 19.81
N ALA A 426 7.29 -47.67 20.66
CA ALA A 426 7.36 -48.55 21.85
C ALA A 426 8.05 -47.94 23.09
N GLY A 427 7.61 -48.16 24.33
CA GLY A 427 6.61 -49.05 24.89
C GLY A 427 6.96 -49.32 26.36
N ALA A 428 5.94 -49.50 27.19
CA ALA A 428 5.96 -50.16 28.49
C ALA A 428 6.55 -49.44 29.73
N SER A 429 5.60 -49.15 30.64
CA SER A 429 5.58 -49.56 32.05
C SER A 429 6.58 -48.97 33.05
N GLY A 430 6.01 -48.39 34.11
CA GLY A 430 6.36 -48.84 35.45
C GLY A 430 6.83 -47.76 36.42
N GLY A 431 5.93 -47.37 37.33
CA GLY A 431 6.27 -47.32 38.75
C GLY A 431 6.84 -46.01 39.30
N GLY A 432 6.02 -45.35 40.12
CA GLY A 432 6.38 -45.21 41.53
C GLY A 432 7.19 -43.98 41.96
N ASN A 433 6.42 -42.98 42.40
CA ASN A 433 6.47 -42.39 43.74
C ASN A 433 7.66 -41.50 44.18
N ALA A 434 7.28 -40.51 45.00
CA ALA A 434 8.08 -39.70 45.94
C ALA A 434 8.67 -38.35 45.45
N GLN A 435 7.90 -37.29 45.68
CA GLN A 435 8.38 -36.04 46.32
C GLN A 435 8.75 -36.31 47.81
N PRO A 436 9.28 -35.35 48.60
CA PRO A 436 9.95 -34.06 48.29
C PRO A 436 11.25 -33.83 49.12
N MET A 437 11.96 -32.71 48.86
CA MET A 437 12.43 -31.70 49.84
C MET A 437 13.83 -31.13 49.58
N GLU A 438 13.87 -29.78 49.70
CA GLU A 438 14.99 -28.89 50.07
C GLU A 438 16.18 -28.85 49.09
N ILE A 439 16.67 -27.70 48.61
CA ILE A 439 16.84 -26.35 49.19
C ILE A 439 16.61 -25.30 48.10
#